data_AF-A0A023NB56-F1
#
_entry.id   AF-A0A023NB56-F1
#
_cell.length_a   1.000
_cell.length_b   1.000
_cell.length_c   1.000
_cell.angle_alpha   90.00
_cell.angle_beta   90.00
_cell.angle_gamma   90.00
#
_symmetry.space_group_name_H-M   'P 1'
#
loop_
_entity.id
_entity.type
_entity.pdbx_description
1 polymer ?
#
loop_
_entity_poly.entity_id
_entity_poly.type
_entity_poly.pdbx_seq_one_letter_code
_entity_poly.pdbx_strand_id
1 'polypeptide(L)'
;CKSSCGWPGKATLKKGPFWSCSSSNTILNDGGQTQSYCAGGTAFACSFEQPWAVNSSVAYGYIAITINGQTEADWCCSCYELTFTDGAAKGQKLIAMATNTGDDSNGATAIDIN
;
A
#
# COMPACT_ATOMS: atom_id res chain seq x y z
N CYS A 1 -10.62 -1.64 -1.41
CA CYS A 1 -10.84 -2.11 -0.01
C CYS A 1 -10.07 -1.20 0.95
N LYS A 2 -10.27 -1.28 2.26
CA LYS A 2 -9.29 -0.75 3.22
C LYS A 2 -7.96 -1.52 3.08
N SER A 3 -6.84 -0.81 2.97
CA SER A 3 -5.50 -1.40 2.84
C SER A 3 -5.07 -2.15 4.10
N SER A 4 -4.38 -3.30 3.97
CA SER A 4 -4.12 -4.21 5.10
C SER A 4 -3.26 -3.58 6.20
N CYS A 5 -2.31 -2.71 5.86
CA CYS A 5 -1.49 -1.98 6.84
C CYS A 5 -2.29 -0.92 7.61
N GLY A 6 -3.55 -0.69 7.24
CA GLY A 6 -4.49 0.14 7.98
C GLY A 6 -5.17 -0.55 9.16
N TRP A 7 -4.84 -1.81 9.43
CA TRP A 7 -5.26 -2.51 10.65
C TRP A 7 -4.24 -2.31 11.79
N PRO A 8 -4.69 -2.11 13.04
CA PRO A 8 -3.79 -2.02 14.17
C PRO A 8 -3.04 -3.34 14.40
N GLY A 9 -1.80 -3.25 14.90
CA GLY A 9 -0.98 -4.41 15.25
C GLY A 9 -0.28 -5.12 14.08
N LYS A 10 -0.40 -4.60 12.85
CA LYS A 10 0.27 -5.17 11.67
C LYS A 10 1.79 -4.96 11.66
N ALA A 11 2.25 -3.81 12.17
CA ALA A 11 3.66 -3.47 12.30
C ALA A 11 3.89 -2.53 13.48
N THR A 12 5.13 -2.44 13.95
CA THR A 12 5.54 -1.43 14.94
C THR A 12 5.83 -0.11 14.23
N LEU A 13 4.84 0.78 14.22
CA LEU A 13 4.92 2.04 13.49
C LEU A 13 5.15 3.22 14.45
N LYS A 14 5.87 4.24 13.98
CA LYS A 14 6.09 5.49 14.75
C LYS A 14 4.77 6.21 15.07
N LYS A 15 3.77 6.10 14.20
CA LYS A 15 2.48 6.77 14.33
C LYS A 15 1.37 5.97 13.65
N GLY A 16 0.56 5.28 14.46
CA GLY A 16 -0.70 4.64 14.05
C GLY A 16 -0.56 3.62 12.90
N PRO A 17 -1.62 2.85 12.61
CA PRO A 17 -1.71 2.13 11.35
C PRO A 17 -1.89 3.10 10.17
N PHE A 18 -1.73 2.59 8.96
CA PHE A 18 -1.97 3.38 7.75
C PHE A 18 -3.43 3.89 7.69
N TRP A 19 -3.65 5.05 7.09
CA TRP A 19 -4.98 5.65 7.08
C TRP A 19 -5.96 4.86 6.20
N SER A 20 -7.23 4.96 6.55
CA SER A 20 -8.34 4.58 5.69
C SER A 20 -9.31 5.75 5.59
N CYS A 21 -10.13 5.77 4.55
CA CYS A 21 -11.06 6.86 4.29
C CYS A 21 -12.52 6.40 4.30
N SER A 22 -13.43 7.32 4.58
CA SER A 22 -14.86 7.15 4.31
C SER A 22 -15.14 7.13 2.81
N SER A 23 -16.39 6.82 2.42
CA SER A 23 -16.83 6.91 1.02
C SER A 23 -16.73 8.31 0.42
N SER A 24 -16.70 9.35 1.27
CA SER A 24 -16.48 10.74 0.88
C SER A 24 -15.01 11.15 0.94
N ASN A 25 -14.09 10.18 0.92
CA ASN A 25 -12.65 10.38 0.91
C ASN A 25 -12.12 11.22 2.10
N THR A 26 -12.76 11.09 3.26
CA THR A 26 -12.31 11.73 4.50
C THR A 26 -11.57 10.71 5.36
N ILE A 27 -10.39 11.07 5.87
CA ILE A 27 -9.60 10.17 6.74
C ILE A 27 -10.40 9.78 7.98
N LEU A 28 -10.49 8.48 8.22
CA LEU A 28 -11.04 7.87 9.42
C LEU A 28 -9.97 7.91 10.52
N ASN A 29 -10.01 8.93 11.37
CA ASN A 29 -9.07 9.12 12.48
C ASN A 29 -9.43 8.25 13.70
N ASP A 30 -9.67 6.97 13.48
CA ASP A 30 -10.22 6.02 14.46
C ASP A 30 -9.19 4.98 14.91
N GLY A 31 -7.91 5.13 14.53
CA GLY A 31 -6.87 4.17 14.83
C GLY A 31 -6.99 2.86 14.04
N GLY A 32 -7.72 2.85 12.92
CA GLY A 32 -7.87 1.67 12.07
C GLY A 32 -8.97 0.71 12.54
N GLN A 33 -9.94 1.18 13.34
CA GLN A 33 -10.98 0.36 13.94
C GLN A 33 -12.16 0.08 12.98
N THR A 34 -12.44 0.98 12.04
CA THR A 34 -13.55 0.83 11.10
C THR A 34 -13.29 -0.34 10.15
N GLN A 35 -14.34 -1.17 9.99
CA GLN A 35 -14.33 -2.36 9.14
C GLN A 35 -14.16 -1.97 7.66
N SER A 36 -13.41 -2.77 6.90
CA SER A 36 -13.25 -2.61 5.46
C SER A 36 -14.58 -2.73 4.73
N TYR A 37 -14.85 -1.86 3.76
CA TYR A 37 -16.00 -1.94 2.88
C TYR A 37 -16.12 -3.30 2.17
N CYS A 38 -14.98 -3.89 1.78
CA CYS A 38 -14.96 -5.21 1.13
C CYS A 38 -15.38 -6.37 2.03
N ALA A 39 -15.54 -6.11 3.33
CA ALA A 39 -16.07 -7.05 4.32
C ALA A 39 -17.32 -6.48 5.02
N GLY A 40 -18.08 -5.63 4.33
CA GLY A 40 -19.35 -5.09 4.83
C GLY A 40 -19.26 -3.84 5.71
N GLY A 41 -18.07 -3.25 5.85
CA GLY A 41 -17.86 -2.03 6.63
C GLY A 41 -17.95 -0.73 5.81
N THR A 42 -17.32 0.33 6.33
CA THR A 42 -17.37 1.69 5.75
C THR A 42 -15.99 2.33 5.57
N ALA A 43 -14.91 1.57 5.73
CA ALA A 43 -13.55 2.01 5.45
C ALA A 43 -13.09 1.60 4.03
N PHE A 44 -12.50 2.55 3.33
CA PHE A 44 -12.01 2.45 1.96
C PHE A 44 -10.52 2.81 1.91
N ALA A 45 -9.85 2.47 0.80
CA ALA A 45 -8.57 3.10 0.45
C ALA A 45 -8.81 4.59 0.20
N CYS A 46 -7.83 5.42 0.54
CA CYS A 46 -7.92 6.86 0.33
C CYS A 46 -7.51 7.23 -1.09
N SER A 47 -8.11 8.26 -1.68
CA SER A 47 -7.77 8.68 -3.05
C SER A 47 -6.35 9.18 -3.19
N PHE A 48 -5.70 9.61 -2.10
CA PHE A 48 -4.29 10.01 -2.13
C PHE A 48 -3.36 8.82 -2.35
N GLU A 49 -3.85 7.57 -2.26
CA GLU A 49 -3.06 6.37 -2.56
C GLU A 49 -2.80 6.18 -4.07
N GLN A 50 -3.26 7.12 -4.91
CA GLN A 50 -2.97 7.12 -6.35
C GLN A 50 -1.52 7.55 -6.63
N PRO A 51 -0.84 6.91 -7.62
CA PRO A 51 0.51 7.29 -8.01
C PRO A 51 0.55 8.62 -8.75
N TRP A 52 1.69 9.30 -8.69
CA TRP A 52 1.93 10.52 -9.44
C TRP A 52 3.36 10.59 -9.98
N ALA A 53 3.50 11.13 -11.19
CA ALA A 53 4.81 11.38 -11.79
C ALA A 53 5.45 12.62 -11.18
N VAL A 54 6.71 12.49 -10.76
CA VAL A 54 7.54 13.63 -10.34
C VAL A 54 8.20 14.25 -11.56
N ASN A 55 8.67 13.41 -12.49
CA ASN A 55 9.22 13.78 -13.78
C ASN A 55 9.10 12.59 -14.76
N SER A 56 9.73 12.68 -15.93
CA SER A 56 9.67 11.64 -16.97
C SER A 56 10.31 10.30 -16.60
N SER A 57 11.06 10.22 -15.50
CA SER A 57 11.83 9.04 -15.10
C SER A 57 11.52 8.56 -13.69
N VAL A 58 10.78 9.34 -12.88
CA VAL A 58 10.49 9.03 -11.48
C VAL A 58 9.02 9.31 -11.18
N ALA A 59 8.35 8.33 -10.57
CA ALA A 59 7.04 8.45 -9.96
C ALA A 59 7.09 8.10 -8.48
N TYR A 60 6.15 8.64 -7.71
CA TYR A 60 5.83 8.19 -6.36
C TYR A 60 4.48 7.48 -6.37
N GLY A 61 4.25 6.60 -5.40
CA GLY A 61 2.96 5.96 -5.25
C GLY A 61 2.88 5.01 -4.06
N TYR A 62 1.95 4.07 -4.18
CA TYR A 62 1.63 3.09 -3.15
C TYR A 62 1.48 1.73 -3.79
N ILE A 63 1.83 0.68 -3.04
CA ILE A 63 1.83 -0.69 -3.54
C ILE A 63 1.20 -1.63 -2.52
N ALA A 64 0.61 -2.72 -3.03
CA ALA A 64 0.51 -3.95 -2.28
C ALA A 64 1.77 -4.80 -2.53
N ILE A 65 2.33 -5.41 -1.49
CA ILE A 65 3.55 -6.22 -1.63
C ILE A 65 3.47 -7.51 -0.81
N THR A 66 4.07 -8.55 -1.36
CA THR A 66 4.46 -9.77 -0.66
C THR A 66 5.95 -9.98 -0.93
N ILE A 67 6.74 -10.22 0.11
CA ILE A 67 8.18 -10.52 -0.03
C ILE A 67 8.42 -11.90 0.57
N ASN A 68 9.01 -12.80 -0.22
CA ASN A 68 9.33 -14.15 0.25
C ASN A 68 10.19 -14.09 1.53
N GLY A 69 9.76 -14.83 2.56
CA GLY A 69 10.46 -14.90 3.85
C GLY A 69 10.23 -13.71 4.77
N GLN A 70 9.34 -12.78 4.41
CA GLN A 70 8.94 -11.65 5.25
C GLN A 70 7.45 -11.70 5.59
N THR A 71 7.03 -10.80 6.47
CA THR A 71 5.66 -10.66 6.96
C THR A 71 5.18 -9.21 6.86
N GLU A 72 3.89 -8.98 7.11
CA GLU A 72 3.32 -7.62 7.17
C GLU A 72 4.06 -6.71 8.15
N ALA A 73 4.67 -7.26 9.21
CA ALA A 73 5.45 -6.48 10.15
C ALA A 73 6.72 -5.87 9.53
N ASP A 74 7.25 -6.50 8.48
CA ASP A 74 8.47 -6.07 7.79
C ASP A 74 8.19 -5.03 6.70
N TRP A 75 7.09 -5.20 5.94
CA TRP A 75 6.80 -4.33 4.81
C TRP A 75 5.80 -3.22 5.10
N CYS A 76 4.91 -3.34 6.09
CA CYS A 76 3.87 -2.33 6.28
C CYS A 76 4.46 -0.94 6.57
N CYS A 77 4.07 0.02 5.73
CA CYS A 77 4.53 1.41 5.73
C CYS A 77 6.02 1.60 5.40
N SER A 78 6.72 0.56 4.96
CA SER A 78 8.06 0.65 4.40
C SER A 78 8.01 1.23 2.99
N CYS A 79 9.07 1.94 2.59
CA CYS A 79 9.22 2.50 1.25
C CYS A 79 10.26 1.73 0.43
N TYR A 80 9.97 1.53 -0.85
CA TYR A 80 10.83 0.81 -1.78
C TYR A 80 11.07 1.66 -3.03
N GLU A 81 12.30 1.65 -3.55
CA GLU A 81 12.59 2.16 -4.90
C GLU A 81 12.59 0.98 -5.87
N LEU A 82 11.66 0.98 -6.80
CA LEU A 82 11.51 -0.01 -7.85
C LEU A 82 12.08 0.56 -9.14
N THR A 83 12.92 -0.21 -9.83
CA THR A 83 13.37 0.10 -11.19
C THR A 83 12.75 -0.88 -12.15
N PHE A 84 11.97 -0.40 -13.11
CA PHE A 84 11.35 -1.26 -14.11
C PHE A 84 12.41 -1.82 -15.06
N THR A 85 12.43 -3.14 -15.24
CA THR A 85 13.43 -3.84 -16.06
C THR A 85 12.94 -4.17 -17.47
N ASP A 86 11.63 -4.02 -17.71
CA ASP A 86 10.98 -4.31 -18.99
C ASP A 86 9.72 -3.45 -19.22
N GLY A 87 9.09 -3.60 -20.39
CA GLY A 87 7.87 -2.89 -20.77
C GLY A 87 8.08 -1.41 -21.11
N ALA A 88 6.98 -0.67 -21.27
CA ALA A 88 7.02 0.75 -21.67
C ALA A 88 7.72 1.66 -20.64
N ALA A 89 7.75 1.25 -19.38
CA ALA A 89 8.38 2.00 -18.29
C ALA A 89 9.84 1.58 -18.03
N LYS A 90 10.44 0.72 -18.86
CA LYS A 90 11.81 0.21 -18.65
C LYS A 90 12.82 1.32 -18.36
N GLY A 91 13.55 1.18 -17.26
CA GLY A 91 14.54 2.13 -16.78
C GLY A 91 13.97 3.30 -15.94
N GLN A 92 12.65 3.50 -15.94
CA GLN A 92 11.99 4.43 -15.03
C GLN A 92 11.93 3.85 -13.61
N LYS A 93 11.69 4.74 -12.64
CA LYS A 93 11.62 4.39 -11.22
C LYS A 93 10.26 4.72 -10.63
N LEU A 94 9.80 3.84 -9.75
CA LEU A 94 8.67 4.09 -8.85
C LEU A 94 9.18 3.98 -7.42
N ILE A 95 9.09 5.05 -6.65
CA ILE A 95 9.33 5.01 -5.21
C ILE A 95 7.97 4.90 -4.53
N ALA A 96 7.70 3.78 -3.85
CA ALA A 96 6.37 3.52 -3.32
C ALA A 96 6.37 3.02 -1.88
N MET A 97 5.32 3.39 -1.14
CA MET A 97 5.05 2.87 0.19
C MET A 97 4.17 1.62 0.11
N ALA A 98 4.53 0.56 0.82
CA ALA A 98 3.69 -0.62 0.96
C ALA A 98 2.57 -0.37 1.98
N THR A 99 1.32 -0.34 1.51
CA THR A 99 0.12 -0.09 2.35
C THR A 99 -0.79 -1.31 2.45
N ASN A 100 -0.55 -2.31 1.61
CA ASN A 100 -1.36 -3.52 1.53
C ASN A 100 -0.48 -4.75 1.28
N THR A 101 -1.03 -5.94 1.53
CA THR A 101 -0.44 -7.20 1.08
C THR A 101 -1.00 -7.58 -0.28
N GLY A 102 -0.10 -7.92 -1.21
CA GLY A 102 -0.47 -8.39 -2.54
C GLY A 102 -0.90 -9.86 -2.52
N ASP A 103 -1.56 -10.33 -3.58
CA ASP A 103 -2.03 -11.72 -3.65
C ASP A 103 -0.85 -12.70 -3.79
N ASP A 104 -0.63 -13.54 -2.79
CA ASP A 104 0.41 -14.56 -2.81
C ASP A 104 -0.10 -15.84 -3.49
N SER A 105 0.05 -15.92 -4.81
CA SER A 105 -0.38 -17.13 -5.51
C SER A 105 0.59 -18.32 -5.37
N ASN A 106 1.85 -18.15 -4.90
CA ASN A 106 2.88 -19.22 -4.96
C ASN A 106 4.13 -19.07 -4.05
N GLY A 107 4.09 -18.27 -2.98
CA GLY A 107 5.24 -17.96 -2.13
C GLY A 107 6.30 -17.07 -2.79
N ALA A 108 5.94 -16.36 -3.86
CA ALA A 108 6.87 -15.51 -4.61
C ALA A 108 6.79 -14.05 -4.12
N THR A 109 7.86 -13.28 -4.34
CA THR A 109 7.78 -11.82 -4.19
C THR A 109 6.87 -11.25 -5.26
N ALA A 110 5.82 -10.55 -4.87
CA ALA A 110 4.82 -9.95 -5.74
C ALA A 110 4.58 -8.48 -5.37
N ILE A 111 4.39 -7.62 -6.38
CA ILE A 111 4.15 -6.19 -6.22
C ILE A 111 2.94 -5.81 -7.09
N ASP A 112 1.89 -5.32 -6.46
CA ASP A 112 0.73 -4.73 -7.14
C ASP A 112 0.78 -3.20 -6.94
N ILE A 113 0.78 -2.44 -8.04
CA ILE A 113 0.75 -0.97 -7.99
C ILE A 113 -0.71 -0.52 -7.89
N ASN A 114 -1.01 0.34 -6.91
CA ASN A 114 -2.37 0.87 -6.67
C ASN A 114 -2.85 1.82 -7.77
#